data_AF-A0A7W9Z0W5-F1
#
_entry.id   AF-A0A7W9Z0W5-F1
#
_cell.length_a   1.000
_cell.length_b   1.000
_cell.length_c   1.000
_cell.angle_alpha   90.00
_cell.angle_beta   90.00
_cell.angle_gamma   90.00
#
_symmetry.space_group_name_H-M   'P 1'
#
loop_
_entity.id
_entity.type
_entity.pdbx_description
1 polymer ?
#
loop_
_entity_poly.entity_id
_entity_poly.type
_entity_poly.pdbx_seq_one_letter_code
_entity_poly.pdbx_strand_id
1 'polypeptide(L)'
;MPPPRPFTYLDGRQRWPAEQGYFLFVSRERFQALEDGRRVTDFCSQSIGELSAGAKRKPMICFSGSRKGGITHIARAEVRYGAESGRDRLDMWNHKELPHALRVSAIKKELTGPQAWRARKALDGGPCSPAAFKAMMNALKKADPKIFNIANKLIDRRPPPSDPDPTAAKQNWAYQRDAVTTALEIARLPRELFRSPAQLAEGKKTPKSVFENDKEMKSIEDILVLRDATIRDPDWQFVIEHRYPAKTFENGATKLTVVLANKLELEKQLGVDLIYVNETLNAVVFVQYKT
;
A
#
# COMPACT_ATOMS: atom_id res chain seq x y z
N MET A 1 -40.58 -9.64 4.32
CA MET A 1 -39.20 -9.64 3.79
C MET A 1 -38.52 -8.36 4.24
N PRO A 2 -37.34 -8.42 4.88
CA PRO A 2 -36.55 -7.21 5.08
C PRO A 2 -36.10 -6.67 3.70
N PRO A 3 -35.95 -5.35 3.54
CA PRO A 3 -35.48 -4.77 2.28
C PRO A 3 -34.09 -5.33 1.94
N PRO A 4 -33.76 -5.51 0.64
CA PRO A 4 -32.43 -5.90 0.22
C PRO A 4 -31.44 -4.89 0.80
N ARG A 5 -30.42 -5.39 1.50
CA ARG A 5 -29.35 -4.54 2.04
C ARG A 5 -28.75 -3.78 0.85
N PRO A 6 -28.57 -2.45 0.94
CA PRO A 6 -27.84 -1.73 -0.10
C PRO A 6 -26.46 -2.36 -0.22
N PHE A 7 -26.10 -2.76 -1.44
CA PHE A 7 -24.78 -3.29 -1.78
C PHE A 7 -23.73 -2.33 -1.23
N THR A 8 -23.05 -2.78 -0.17
CA THR A 8 -22.06 -1.97 0.52
C THR A 8 -20.78 -2.08 -0.30
N TYR A 9 -20.57 -1.14 -1.23
CA TYR A 9 -19.38 -1.13 -2.07
C TYR A 9 -18.14 -1.00 -1.18
N LEU A 10 -17.27 -2.01 -1.29
CA LEU A 10 -16.11 -2.25 -0.46
C LEU A 10 -15.09 -1.11 -0.57
N ASP A 11 -14.67 -0.63 0.59
CA ASP A 11 -13.46 0.15 0.92
C ASP A 11 -12.93 1.18 -0.09
N GLY A 12 -13.78 2.21 -0.25
CA GLY A 12 -13.54 3.57 -0.77
C GLY A 12 -12.28 4.34 -0.29
N ARG A 13 -11.65 3.90 0.79
CA ARG A 13 -10.35 4.33 1.32
C ARG A 13 -10.00 3.18 2.24
N GLN A 14 -8.88 2.50 2.01
CA GLN A 14 -8.48 1.45 2.94
C GLN A 14 -8.27 2.15 4.28
N ARG A 15 -9.17 1.86 5.24
CA ARG A 15 -9.01 2.32 6.60
C ARG A 15 -7.62 1.89 7.01
N TRP A 16 -6.81 2.84 7.43
CA TRP A 16 -5.49 2.55 7.99
C TRP A 16 -5.49 3.03 9.44
N PRO A 17 -6.30 2.38 10.32
CA PRO A 17 -6.38 2.72 11.72
C PRO A 17 -5.16 2.11 12.41
N ALA A 18 -3.99 2.73 12.27
CA ALA A 18 -2.83 2.31 13.03
C ALA A 18 -3.10 2.52 14.52
N GLU A 19 -3.33 1.40 15.20
CA GLU A 19 -3.51 1.33 16.64
C GLU A 19 -2.22 0.93 17.36
N GLN A 20 -1.20 0.51 16.61
CA GLN A 20 0.10 0.09 17.12
C GLN A 20 1.23 0.86 16.44
N GLY A 21 2.43 0.77 17.02
CA GLY A 21 3.61 1.46 16.48
C GLY A 21 4.87 0.63 16.57
N TYR A 22 5.91 1.07 15.87
CA TYR A 22 7.22 0.43 15.89
C TYR A 22 8.32 1.49 15.99
N PHE A 23 9.24 1.33 16.92
CA PHE A 23 10.40 2.23 17.06
C PHE A 23 11.62 1.58 16.43
N LEU A 24 12.12 2.18 15.36
CA LEU A 24 13.24 1.67 14.58
C LEU A 24 14.47 2.56 14.77
N PHE A 25 15.47 2.04 15.46
CA PHE A 25 16.79 2.66 15.55
C PHE A 25 17.80 1.77 14.81
N VAL A 26 18.43 2.32 13.79
CA VAL A 26 19.43 1.61 12.97
C VAL A 26 20.73 2.41 12.95
N SER A 27 21.84 1.76 12.55
CA SER A 27 23.12 2.45 12.37
C SER A 27 23.00 3.59 11.35
N ARG A 28 23.90 4.57 11.43
CA ARG A 28 23.90 5.73 10.51
C ARG A 28 23.98 5.29 9.05
N GLU A 29 24.84 4.33 8.74
CA GLU A 29 24.99 3.78 7.38
C GLU A 29 23.70 3.14 6.89
N ARG A 30 23.05 2.32 7.74
CA ARG A 30 21.80 1.67 7.37
C ARG A 30 20.66 2.69 7.24
N PHE A 31 20.66 3.73 8.07
CA PHE A 31 19.70 4.82 8.00
C PHE A 31 19.84 5.57 6.67
N GLN A 32 21.07 5.85 6.23
CA GLN A 32 21.34 6.48 4.95
C GLN A 32 20.79 5.65 3.79
N ALA A 33 20.99 4.33 3.80
CA ALA A 33 20.44 3.45 2.78
C ALA A 33 18.89 3.47 2.74
N LEU A 34 18.22 3.63 3.89
CA LEU A 34 16.76 3.80 3.93
C LEU A 34 16.32 5.16 3.38
N GLU A 35 17.09 6.23 3.63
CA GLU A 35 16.82 7.55 3.07
C GLU A 35 17.02 7.58 1.55
N ASP A 36 18.05 6.92 1.06
CA ASP A 36 18.34 6.82 -0.37
C ASP A 36 17.23 6.03 -1.07
N GLY A 37 16.79 4.90 -0.49
CA GLY A 37 15.64 4.13 -1.01
C GLY A 37 14.34 4.94 -1.02
N ARG A 38 14.09 5.72 0.03
CA ARG A 38 12.92 6.63 0.10
C ARG A 38 12.92 7.64 -1.04
N ARG A 39 14.07 8.20 -1.42
CA ARG A 39 14.15 9.21 -2.50
C ARG A 39 13.71 8.66 -3.85
N VAL A 40 13.82 7.35 -4.07
CA VAL A 40 13.49 6.71 -5.36
C VAL A 40 12.03 6.29 -5.42
N THR A 41 11.50 5.61 -4.40
CA THR A 41 10.17 4.96 -4.48
C THR A 41 9.19 5.35 -3.35
N ASP A 42 9.60 6.22 -2.41
CA ASP A 42 8.88 6.49 -1.14
C ASP A 42 8.54 5.21 -0.34
N PHE A 43 9.25 4.12 -0.63
CA PHE A 43 9.06 2.80 -0.06
C PHE A 43 10.41 2.23 0.37
N CYS A 44 10.50 1.73 1.59
CA CYS A 44 11.71 1.05 2.06
C CYS A 44 11.37 -0.07 3.04
N SER A 45 12.26 -1.05 3.11
CA SER A 45 12.06 -2.23 3.94
C SER A 45 13.25 -2.45 4.87
N GLN A 46 12.97 -2.90 6.09
CA GLN A 46 13.98 -3.19 7.09
C GLN A 46 13.75 -4.56 7.73
N SER A 47 14.83 -5.33 7.88
CA SER A 47 14.80 -6.56 8.67
C SER A 47 14.75 -6.22 10.16
N ILE A 48 13.77 -6.81 10.86
CA ILE A 48 13.53 -6.64 12.29
C ILE A 48 13.45 -8.01 12.98
N GLY A 49 13.50 -8.02 14.32
CA GLY A 49 13.22 -9.24 15.08
C GLY A 49 11.77 -9.72 14.89
N GLU A 50 11.53 -11.00 15.13
CA GLU A 50 10.21 -11.60 14.96
C GLU A 50 9.14 -10.91 15.82
N LEU A 51 8.03 -10.52 15.19
CA LEU A 51 6.84 -10.01 15.84
C LEU A 51 5.89 -11.14 16.18
N SER A 52 5.09 -10.93 17.23
CA SER A 52 3.99 -11.85 17.54
C SER A 52 2.99 -11.90 16.40
N ALA A 53 2.38 -13.08 16.18
CA ALA A 53 1.39 -13.28 15.10
C ALA A 53 0.27 -12.24 15.13
N GLY A 54 -0.17 -11.83 16.33
CA GLY A 54 -1.20 -10.81 16.51
C GLY A 54 -0.78 -9.38 16.19
N ALA A 55 0.50 -9.10 15.94
CA ALA A 55 1.01 -7.80 15.51
C ALA A 55 1.33 -7.74 14.01
N LYS A 56 1.47 -8.90 13.34
CA LYS A 56 1.66 -8.99 11.88
C LYS A 56 0.37 -8.59 11.15
N ARG A 57 0.49 -8.10 9.91
CA ARG A 57 -0.61 -7.65 9.02
C ARG A 57 -1.54 -6.60 9.64
N LYS A 58 -1.04 -5.85 10.62
CA LYS A 58 -1.78 -4.78 11.27
C LYS A 58 -1.09 -3.45 10.99
N PRO A 59 -1.84 -2.41 10.57
CA PRO A 59 -1.34 -1.06 10.40
C PRO A 59 -0.51 -0.56 11.59
N MET A 60 0.71 -0.08 11.34
CA MET A 60 1.61 0.46 12.37
C MET A 60 2.19 1.81 11.97
N ILE A 61 2.33 2.75 12.91
CA ILE A 61 3.20 3.91 12.69
C ILE A 61 4.64 3.51 13.06
N CYS A 62 5.58 3.66 12.13
CA CYS A 62 6.99 3.53 12.42
C CYS A 62 7.60 4.90 12.75
N PHE A 63 8.29 4.98 13.89
CA PHE A 63 9.14 6.10 14.27
C PHE A 63 10.59 5.68 14.11
N SER A 64 11.36 6.38 13.28
CA SER A 64 12.73 5.98 12.96
C SER A 64 13.76 7.08 13.18
N GLY A 65 15.00 6.65 13.43
CA GLY A 65 16.15 7.53 13.56
C GLY A 65 17.48 6.79 13.54
N SER A 66 18.54 7.54 13.24
CA SER A 66 19.92 7.04 13.13
C SER A 66 20.63 6.85 14.48
N ARG A 67 20.06 7.39 15.57
CA ARG A 67 20.61 7.29 16.92
C ARG A 67 19.53 6.84 17.89
N LYS A 68 19.90 5.94 18.79
CA LYS A 68 19.01 5.49 19.87
C LYS A 68 18.55 6.71 20.68
N GLY A 69 17.24 6.90 20.77
CA GLY A 69 16.64 8.00 21.52
C GLY A 69 16.39 9.31 20.74
N GLY A 70 16.76 9.39 19.47
CA GLY A 70 16.45 10.52 18.59
C GLY A 70 15.60 10.08 17.39
N ILE A 71 14.34 10.49 17.35
CA ILE A 71 13.43 10.19 16.24
C ILE A 71 13.49 11.36 15.26
N THR A 72 13.69 11.07 13.98
CA THR A 72 13.79 12.08 12.90
C THR A 72 12.73 11.88 11.83
N HIS A 73 12.17 10.69 11.73
CA HIS A 73 11.26 10.31 10.67
C HIS A 73 10.06 9.54 11.22
N ILE A 74 8.92 9.69 10.56
CA ILE A 74 7.70 8.94 10.82
C ILE A 74 7.18 8.40 9.50
N ALA A 75 6.79 7.13 9.48
CA ALA A 75 6.25 6.48 8.30
C ALA A 75 5.05 5.61 8.66
N ARG A 76 4.23 5.30 7.66
CA ARG A 76 3.33 4.15 7.74
C ARG A 76 4.16 2.89 7.62
N ALA A 77 3.78 1.85 8.34
CA ALA A 77 4.49 0.59 8.32
C ALA A 77 3.58 -0.62 8.55
N GLU A 78 4.04 -1.75 8.06
CA GLU A 78 3.38 -3.04 8.23
C GLU A 78 4.41 -4.17 8.14
N VAL A 79 4.13 -5.28 8.82
CA VAL A 79 4.83 -6.55 8.64
C VAL A 79 3.85 -7.53 8.00
N ARG A 80 3.95 -7.73 6.68
CA ARG A 80 2.98 -8.54 5.93
C ARG A 80 3.29 -10.04 5.99
N TYR A 81 4.55 -10.38 5.80
CA TYR A 81 5.03 -11.76 5.71
C TYR A 81 6.15 -11.97 6.72
N GLY A 82 6.11 -13.10 7.42
CA GLY A 82 7.29 -13.58 8.13
C GLY A 82 8.32 -14.04 7.12
N ALA A 83 9.59 -13.73 7.34
CA ALA A 83 10.64 -14.35 6.54
C ALA A 83 11.10 -15.62 7.24
N GLU A 84 11.35 -16.68 6.46
CA GLU A 84 11.86 -17.97 6.95
C GLU A 84 13.25 -17.86 7.61
N SER A 85 13.91 -16.71 7.43
CA SER A 85 15.16 -16.33 8.09
C SER A 85 15.08 -16.14 9.62
N GLY A 86 13.93 -16.33 10.25
CA GLY A 86 13.70 -16.04 11.68
C GLY A 86 13.65 -14.53 12.00
N ARG A 87 13.53 -13.68 10.98
CA ARG A 87 13.40 -12.22 11.07
C ARG A 87 12.19 -11.78 10.27
N ASP A 88 11.54 -10.72 10.71
CA ASP A 88 10.40 -10.15 9.98
C ASP A 88 10.85 -8.98 9.10
N ARG A 89 10.13 -8.75 8.00
CA ARG A 89 10.34 -7.60 7.10
C ARG A 89 9.34 -6.50 7.46
N LEU A 90 9.85 -5.38 7.95
CA LEU A 90 9.08 -4.15 8.19
C LEU A 90 9.10 -3.31 6.92
N ASP A 91 7.96 -3.25 6.24
CA ASP A 91 7.77 -2.40 5.06
C ASP A 91 7.27 -1.03 5.52
N MET A 92 7.85 0.04 4.98
CA MET A 92 7.60 1.42 5.40
C MET A 92 7.37 2.34 4.20
N TRP A 93 6.38 3.22 4.28
CA TRP A 93 5.98 4.14 3.21
C TRP A 93 5.36 5.43 3.73
N ASN A 94 5.08 6.38 2.82
CA ASN A 94 4.56 7.72 3.14
C ASN A 94 5.42 8.43 4.20
N HIS A 95 6.74 8.43 3.96
CA HIS A 95 7.70 8.93 4.94
C HIS A 95 7.53 10.44 5.15
N LYS A 96 7.60 10.86 6.41
CA LYS A 96 7.60 12.26 6.82
C LYS A 96 8.82 12.55 7.67
N GLU A 97 9.65 13.45 7.16
CA GLU A 97 10.74 14.03 7.94
C GLU A 97 10.17 14.99 8.97
N LEU A 98 10.71 14.92 10.19
CA LEU A 98 10.29 15.78 11.28
C LEU A 98 11.01 17.13 11.21
N PRO A 99 10.34 18.23 11.58
CA PRO A 99 10.94 19.56 11.54
C PRO A 99 12.15 19.69 12.48
N HIS A 100 12.21 18.86 13.52
CA HIS A 100 13.32 18.74 14.44
C HIS A 100 13.35 17.32 15.02
N ALA A 101 14.52 16.90 15.50
CA ALA A 101 14.68 15.58 16.11
C ALA A 101 13.93 15.49 17.45
N LEU A 102 12.96 14.58 17.52
CA LEU A 102 12.20 14.30 18.73
C LEU A 102 13.01 13.42 19.68
N ARG A 103 13.32 13.97 20.85
CA ARG A 103 14.02 13.22 21.90
C ARG A 103 13.06 12.28 22.61
N VAL A 104 13.39 10.99 22.61
CA VAL A 104 12.63 9.96 23.33
C VAL A 104 12.50 10.29 24.82
N SER A 105 13.52 10.90 25.43
CA SER A 105 13.48 11.33 26.83
C SER A 105 12.36 12.34 27.12
N ALA A 106 12.02 13.21 26.17
CA ALA A 106 10.91 14.15 26.32
C ALA A 106 9.56 13.41 26.38
N ILE A 107 9.37 12.39 25.53
CA ILE A 107 8.18 11.55 25.56
C ILE A 107 8.12 10.73 26.87
N LYS A 108 9.25 10.16 27.31
CA LYS A 108 9.31 9.34 28.52
C LYS A 108 8.90 10.09 29.79
N LYS A 109 9.18 11.40 29.86
CA LYS A 109 8.77 12.28 30.97
C LYS A 109 7.25 12.47 31.04
N GLU A 110 6.60 12.59 29.89
CA GLU A 110 5.14 12.81 29.78
C GLU A 110 4.31 11.52 29.87
N LEU A 111 4.96 10.35 29.89
CA LEU A 111 4.28 9.05 29.99
C LEU A 111 3.73 8.81 31.39
N THR A 112 2.40 8.72 31.48
CA THR A 112 1.67 8.41 32.72
C THR A 112 0.71 7.23 32.51
N GLY A 113 0.30 6.58 33.60
CA GLY A 113 -0.70 5.50 33.61
C GLY A 113 -0.15 4.08 33.55
N PRO A 114 -1.03 3.05 33.58
CA PRO A 114 -0.66 1.66 33.81
C PRO A 114 0.16 1.02 32.67
N GLN A 115 0.07 1.57 31.46
CA GLN A 115 0.82 1.07 30.29
C GLN A 115 2.10 1.88 30.01
N ALA A 116 2.44 2.85 30.86
CA ALA A 116 3.62 3.71 30.68
C ALA A 116 4.92 2.90 30.63
N TRP A 117 5.05 1.85 31.44
CA TRP A 117 6.25 1.00 31.44
C TRP A 117 6.45 0.27 30.10
N ARG A 118 5.37 -0.24 29.49
CA ARG A 118 5.43 -0.88 28.16
C ARG A 118 5.76 0.12 27.07
N ALA A 119 5.19 1.31 27.13
CA ALA A 119 5.52 2.40 26.21
C ALA A 119 6.98 2.84 26.35
N ARG A 120 7.51 2.94 27.58
CA ARG A 120 8.94 3.23 27.83
C ARG A 120 9.86 2.17 27.25
N LYS A 121 9.50 0.89 27.39
CA LYS A 121 10.26 -0.23 26.79
C LYS A 121 10.24 -0.18 25.27
N ALA A 122 9.08 0.09 24.66
CA ALA A 122 8.97 0.21 23.21
C ALA A 122 9.80 1.39 22.65
N LEU A 123 9.87 2.50 23.39
CA LEU A 123 10.68 3.67 23.04
C LEU A 123 12.20 3.41 23.03
N ASP A 124 12.67 2.31 23.63
CA ASP A 124 14.06 1.87 23.52
C ASP A 124 14.36 1.13 22.21
N GLY A 125 13.33 0.83 21.42
CA GLY A 125 13.37 0.12 20.15
C GLY A 125 12.45 -1.11 20.16
N GLY A 126 11.68 -1.29 19.09
CA GLY A 126 10.79 -2.43 18.90
C GLY A 126 9.29 -2.11 18.87
N PRO A 127 8.44 -3.14 18.96
CA PRO A 127 7.00 -2.99 18.79
C PRO A 127 6.33 -2.33 20.00
N CYS A 128 5.32 -1.52 19.72
CA CYS A 128 4.48 -0.83 20.68
C CYS A 128 3.03 -1.34 20.54
N SER A 129 2.57 -2.09 21.55
CA SER A 129 1.23 -2.67 21.57
C SER A 129 0.13 -1.60 21.62
N PRO A 130 -1.14 -1.90 21.29
CA PRO A 130 -2.15 -0.86 21.14
C PRO A 130 -2.37 0.05 22.35
N ALA A 131 -2.43 -0.54 23.55
CA ALA A 131 -2.59 0.23 24.78
C ALA A 131 -1.36 1.10 25.11
N ALA A 132 -0.15 0.59 24.81
CA ALA A 132 1.09 1.34 24.96
C ALA A 132 1.22 2.46 23.91
N PHE A 133 0.78 2.19 22.69
CA PHE A 133 0.76 3.16 21.60
C PHE A 133 -0.19 4.31 21.89
N LYS A 134 -1.39 4.05 22.43
CA LYS A 134 -2.32 5.09 22.89
C LYS A 134 -1.69 5.97 23.97
N ALA A 135 -1.04 5.37 24.97
CA ALA A 135 -0.34 6.11 26.01
C ALA A 135 0.81 6.97 25.44
N MET A 136 1.57 6.41 24.49
CA MET A 136 2.65 7.10 23.80
C MET A 136 2.15 8.27 22.95
N MET A 137 1.09 8.10 22.16
CA MET A 137 0.50 9.17 21.35
C MET A 137 -0.04 10.31 22.24
N ASN A 138 -0.59 9.98 23.41
CA ASN A 138 -1.00 10.99 24.39
C ASN A 138 0.19 11.75 24.99
N ALA A 139 1.28 11.05 25.32
CA ALA A 139 2.52 11.68 25.79
C ALA A 139 3.16 12.54 24.69
N LEU A 140 3.15 12.07 23.43
CA LEU A 140 3.62 12.81 22.27
C LEU A 140 2.82 14.10 22.06
N LYS A 141 1.50 14.05 22.23
CA LYS A 141 0.63 15.24 22.15
C LYS A 141 1.02 16.32 23.16
N LYS A 142 1.47 15.93 24.35
CA LYS A 142 1.93 16.85 25.40
C LYS A 142 3.35 17.36 25.14
N ALA A 143 4.26 16.46 24.77
CA ALA A 143 5.67 16.79 24.55
C ALA A 143 5.89 17.64 23.29
N ASP A 144 5.19 17.31 22.20
CA ASP A 144 5.30 18.03 20.93
C ASP A 144 4.00 17.92 20.10
N PRO A 145 3.11 18.93 20.19
CA PRO A 145 1.87 18.96 19.43
C PRO A 145 2.07 18.97 17.90
N LYS A 146 3.17 19.55 17.40
CA LYS A 146 3.42 19.65 15.95
C LYS A 146 3.75 18.26 15.39
N ILE A 147 4.62 17.52 16.05
CA ILE A 147 4.99 16.16 15.64
C ILE A 147 3.82 15.19 15.84
N PHE A 148 3.05 15.34 16.93
CA PHE A 148 1.80 14.61 17.11
C PHE A 148 0.85 14.78 15.92
N ASN A 149 0.69 16.00 15.41
CA ASN A 149 -0.18 16.25 14.26
C ASN A 149 0.34 15.58 12.98
N ILE A 150 1.65 15.52 12.77
CA ILE A 150 2.24 14.77 11.64
C ILE A 150 1.92 13.28 11.77
N ALA A 151 2.17 12.68 12.93
CA ALA A 151 1.89 11.27 13.19
C ALA A 151 0.38 10.96 13.05
N ASN A 152 -0.48 11.81 13.60
CA ASN A 152 -1.92 11.61 13.57
C ASN A 152 -2.52 11.78 12.17
N LYS A 153 -1.95 12.65 11.32
CA LYS A 153 -2.34 12.79 9.90
C LYS A 153 -2.00 11.56 9.06
N LEU A 154 -1.00 10.78 9.47
CA LEU A 154 -0.68 9.52 8.80
C LEU A 154 -1.71 8.43 9.09
N ILE A 155 -2.48 8.53 10.18
CA ILE A 155 -3.54 7.58 10.54
C ILE A 155 -4.83 7.94 9.81
N ASP A 156 -5.26 7.09 8.88
CA ASP A 156 -6.55 7.29 8.20
C ASP A 156 -7.66 6.54 8.94
N ARG A 157 -8.42 7.30 9.74
CA ARG A 157 -9.59 6.80 10.49
C ARG A 157 -10.90 7.02 9.75
N ARG A 158 -10.89 7.70 8.60
CA ARG A 158 -12.13 8.09 7.94
C ARG A 158 -12.77 6.81 7.38
N PRO A 159 -14.05 6.54 7.66
CA PRO A 159 -14.77 5.54 6.89
C PRO A 159 -14.72 5.95 5.41
N PRO A 160 -14.68 4.99 4.48
CA PRO A 160 -14.87 5.32 3.08
C PRO A 160 -16.17 6.12 2.95
N PRO A 161 -16.21 7.18 2.13
CA PRO A 161 -17.45 7.89 1.87
C PRO A 161 -18.50 6.89 1.37
N SER A 162 -19.67 6.87 2.00
CA SER A 162 -20.81 6.12 1.47
C SER A 162 -21.23 6.78 0.16
N ASP A 163 -21.30 6.03 -0.93
CA ASP A 163 -21.88 6.55 -2.17
C ASP A 163 -23.40 6.37 -2.09
N PRO A 164 -24.19 7.46 -2.04
CA PRO A 164 -25.64 7.36 -1.96
C PRO A 164 -26.29 6.93 -3.29
N ASP A 165 -25.57 6.97 -4.43
CA ASP A 165 -26.12 6.60 -5.75
C ASP A 165 -25.12 5.74 -6.58
N PRO A 166 -25.15 4.41 -6.43
CA PRO A 166 -24.20 3.50 -7.06
C PRO A 166 -24.55 3.22 -8.53
N THR A 167 -24.00 4.01 -9.45
CA THR A 167 -24.12 3.74 -10.90
C THR A 167 -23.23 2.58 -11.35
N ALA A 168 -23.61 1.84 -12.41
CA ALA A 168 -22.81 0.73 -12.94
C ALA A 168 -21.35 1.10 -13.27
N ALA A 169 -21.09 2.36 -13.66
CA ALA A 169 -19.73 2.86 -13.89
C ALA A 169 -18.92 2.99 -12.60
N LYS A 170 -19.54 3.47 -11.50
CA LYS A 170 -18.92 3.53 -10.17
C LYS A 170 -18.62 2.12 -9.63
N GLN A 171 -19.51 1.17 -9.89
CA GLN A 171 -19.32 -0.24 -9.51
C GLN A 171 -18.16 -0.88 -10.27
N ASN A 172 -18.13 -0.73 -11.60
CA ASN A 172 -17.04 -1.25 -12.43
C ASN A 172 -15.69 -0.62 -12.03
N TRP A 173 -15.66 0.68 -11.77
CA TRP A 173 -14.47 1.35 -11.22
C TRP A 173 -13.97 0.72 -9.91
N ALA A 174 -14.88 0.46 -8.97
CA ALA A 174 -14.55 -0.18 -7.70
C ALA A 174 -13.99 -1.60 -7.93
N TYR A 175 -14.65 -2.41 -8.77
CA TYR A 175 -14.18 -3.76 -9.10
C TYR A 175 -12.80 -3.74 -9.76
N GLN A 176 -12.56 -2.87 -10.74
CA GLN A 176 -11.25 -2.74 -11.37
C GLN A 176 -10.17 -2.35 -10.37
N ARG A 177 -10.46 -1.44 -9.43
CA ARG A 177 -9.49 -1.07 -8.39
C ARG A 177 -9.18 -2.23 -7.45
N ASP A 178 -10.20 -2.95 -6.99
CA ASP A 178 -10.04 -4.07 -6.07
C ASP A 178 -9.30 -5.23 -6.74
N ALA A 179 -9.54 -5.44 -8.03
CA ALA A 179 -8.80 -6.36 -8.89
C ALA A 179 -7.29 -6.07 -8.89
N VAL A 180 -6.93 -4.82 -9.21
CA VAL A 180 -5.53 -4.37 -9.25
C VAL A 180 -4.89 -4.49 -7.85
N THR A 181 -5.63 -4.10 -6.81
CA THR A 181 -5.15 -4.16 -5.43
C THR A 181 -4.87 -5.61 -4.99
N THR A 182 -5.77 -6.52 -5.36
CA THR A 182 -5.62 -7.96 -5.10
C THR A 182 -4.45 -8.55 -5.89
N ALA A 183 -4.26 -8.15 -7.15
CA ALA A 183 -3.12 -8.57 -7.96
C ALA A 183 -1.79 -8.14 -7.34
N LEU A 184 -1.71 -6.91 -6.81
CA LEU A 184 -0.54 -6.43 -6.07
C LEU A 184 -0.26 -7.30 -4.85
N GLU A 185 -1.27 -7.69 -4.09
CA GLU A 185 -1.09 -8.57 -2.93
C GLU A 185 -0.59 -9.96 -3.29
N ILE A 186 -1.16 -10.58 -4.34
CA ILE A 186 -0.72 -11.88 -4.84
C ILE A 186 0.75 -11.81 -5.26
N ALA A 187 1.13 -10.74 -5.95
CA ALA A 187 2.50 -10.47 -6.37
C ALA A 187 3.43 -10.04 -5.21
N ARG A 188 2.92 -9.96 -3.97
CA ARG A 188 3.63 -9.45 -2.78
C ARG A 188 4.16 -8.02 -2.96
N LEU A 189 3.46 -7.23 -3.77
CA LEU A 189 3.74 -5.84 -4.00
C LEU A 189 2.94 -4.94 -3.03
N PRO A 190 3.51 -3.79 -2.64
CA PRO A 190 2.78 -2.81 -1.85
C PRO A 190 1.60 -2.23 -2.64
N ARG A 191 0.41 -2.21 -2.02
CA ARG A 191 -0.82 -1.62 -2.60
C ARG A 191 -0.64 -0.12 -2.89
N GLU A 192 0.27 0.51 -2.15
CA GLU A 192 0.66 1.91 -2.23
C GLU A 192 1.24 2.33 -3.58
N LEU A 193 1.76 1.36 -4.35
CA LEU A 193 2.21 1.59 -5.73
C LEU A 193 1.05 1.99 -6.65
N PHE A 194 -0.18 1.67 -6.27
CA PHE A 194 -1.37 2.01 -7.01
C PHE A 194 -2.19 3.08 -6.28
N ARG A 195 -2.02 4.34 -6.71
CA ARG A 195 -2.69 5.51 -6.13
C ARG A 195 -3.92 5.90 -6.94
N SER A 196 -4.95 5.05 -6.90
CA SER A 196 -6.25 5.35 -7.52
C SER A 196 -7.31 5.70 -6.46
N PRO A 197 -8.15 6.75 -6.69
CA PRO A 197 -9.29 7.00 -5.84
C PRO A 197 -10.24 5.82 -5.90
N ALA A 198 -10.86 5.50 -4.77
CA ALA A 198 -11.69 4.31 -4.72
C ALA A 198 -13.09 4.47 -5.29
N GLN A 199 -13.56 5.70 -5.35
CA GLN A 199 -14.78 6.06 -6.02
C GLN A 199 -14.43 6.93 -7.20
N LEU A 200 -15.22 6.76 -8.24
CA LEU A 200 -15.14 7.63 -9.40
C LEU A 200 -15.56 9.05 -8.99
N ALA A 201 -14.70 10.03 -9.28
CA ALA A 201 -15.03 11.43 -9.01
C ALA A 201 -16.22 11.88 -9.88
N GLU A 202 -17.11 12.70 -9.31
CA GLU A 202 -18.21 13.29 -10.08
C GLU A 202 -17.65 14.34 -11.06
N GLY A 203 -17.74 14.04 -12.37
CA GLY A 203 -17.20 14.89 -13.43
C GLY A 203 -17.79 14.55 -14.80
N LYS A 204 -17.65 15.47 -15.77
CA LYS A 204 -18.28 15.42 -17.10
C LYS A 204 -17.79 14.29 -18.02
N LYS A 205 -16.69 13.60 -17.68
CA LYS A 205 -16.19 12.41 -18.40
C LYS A 205 -15.93 11.27 -17.42
N THR A 206 -16.72 10.22 -17.56
CA THR A 206 -16.56 8.93 -16.88
C THR A 206 -15.35 8.21 -17.50
N PRO A 207 -14.21 8.06 -16.79
CA PRO A 207 -13.12 7.26 -17.31
C PRO A 207 -13.58 5.80 -17.46
N LYS A 208 -13.19 5.18 -18.57
CA LYS A 208 -13.45 3.80 -18.95
C LYS A 208 -12.60 2.80 -18.16
N SER A 209 -11.46 3.24 -17.64
CA SER A 209 -10.50 2.40 -16.93
C SER A 209 -9.86 3.11 -15.73
N VAL A 210 -9.54 2.34 -14.69
CA VAL A 210 -8.78 2.83 -13.53
C VAL A 210 -7.35 3.32 -13.88
N PHE A 211 -6.83 2.98 -15.06
CA PHE A 211 -5.52 3.44 -15.55
C PHE A 211 -5.57 4.65 -16.49
N GLU A 212 -6.75 5.14 -16.87
CA GLU A 212 -6.88 6.17 -17.94
C GLU A 212 -6.23 7.52 -17.61
N ASN A 213 -6.08 7.83 -16.32
CA ASN A 213 -5.40 9.05 -15.85
C ASN A 213 -3.93 8.82 -15.47
N ASP A 214 -3.40 7.63 -15.70
CA ASP A 214 -2.03 7.26 -15.35
C ASP A 214 -1.08 7.56 -16.52
N LYS A 215 -0.06 8.38 -16.28
CA LYS A 215 0.92 8.75 -17.31
C LYS A 215 1.80 7.58 -17.75
N GLU A 216 1.85 6.53 -16.95
CA GLU A 216 2.63 5.31 -17.22
C GLU A 216 1.78 4.20 -17.85
N MET A 217 0.51 4.47 -18.16
CA MET A 217 -0.35 3.52 -18.86
C MET A 217 0.24 3.22 -20.25
N LYS A 218 0.42 1.94 -20.55
CA LYS A 218 0.76 1.45 -21.88
C LYS A 218 -0.44 0.69 -22.46
N SER A 219 -0.60 0.74 -23.77
CA SER A 219 -1.56 -0.16 -24.41
C SER A 219 -0.94 -1.57 -24.48
N ILE A 220 -1.73 -2.63 -24.34
CA ILE A 220 -1.21 -3.99 -24.55
C ILE A 220 -0.55 -4.13 -25.91
N GLU A 221 -1.11 -3.51 -26.95
CA GLU A 221 -0.50 -3.45 -28.27
C GLU A 221 0.95 -2.98 -28.19
N ASP A 222 1.24 -1.89 -27.48
CA ASP A 222 2.60 -1.38 -27.31
C ASP A 222 3.51 -2.39 -26.57
N ILE A 223 2.95 -3.15 -25.62
CA ILE A 223 3.68 -4.19 -24.86
C ILE A 223 3.95 -5.43 -25.74
N LEU A 224 2.97 -5.86 -26.53
CA LEU A 224 3.09 -6.98 -27.46
C LEU A 224 4.03 -6.62 -28.60
N VAL A 225 3.91 -5.43 -29.21
CA VAL A 225 4.84 -4.94 -30.24
C VAL A 225 6.27 -4.90 -29.73
N LEU A 226 6.51 -4.44 -28.48
CA LEU A 226 7.85 -4.49 -27.87
C LEU A 226 8.34 -5.93 -27.67
N ARG A 227 7.47 -6.86 -27.27
CA ARG A 227 7.81 -8.27 -27.07
C ARG A 227 8.07 -8.99 -28.40
N ASP A 228 7.24 -8.75 -29.41
CA ASP A 228 7.34 -9.32 -30.75
C ASP A 228 8.53 -8.74 -31.52
N ALA A 229 8.86 -7.46 -31.31
CA ALA A 229 10.13 -6.89 -31.80
C ALA A 229 11.37 -7.58 -31.20
N THR A 230 11.21 -8.21 -30.03
CA THR A 230 12.27 -8.96 -29.35
C THR A 230 12.28 -10.45 -29.75
N ILE A 231 11.14 -11.01 -30.17
CA ILE A 231 10.95 -12.40 -30.59
C ILE A 231 10.63 -12.41 -32.09
N ARG A 232 11.66 -12.42 -32.95
CA ARG A 232 11.49 -12.51 -34.40
C ARG A 232 10.91 -13.87 -34.81
N ASP A 233 9.60 -13.96 -34.95
CA ASP A 233 8.92 -15.11 -35.55
C ASP A 233 8.30 -14.70 -36.91
N PRO A 234 8.67 -15.34 -38.04
CA PRO A 234 8.21 -14.95 -39.38
C PRO A 234 6.71 -15.18 -39.67
N ASP A 235 6.00 -15.98 -38.88
CA ASP A 235 4.66 -16.50 -39.27
C ASP A 235 3.47 -15.76 -38.61
N TRP A 236 3.71 -14.66 -37.89
CA TRP A 236 2.64 -14.00 -37.12
C TRP A 236 1.86 -12.96 -37.95
N GLN A 237 0.96 -13.43 -38.82
CA GLN A 237 -0.05 -12.59 -39.47
C GLN A 237 -1.41 -12.80 -38.82
N PHE A 238 -1.69 -12.12 -37.71
CA PHE A 238 -3.02 -11.63 -37.32
C PHE A 238 -2.93 -10.99 -35.93
N VAL A 239 -3.03 -9.66 -35.85
CA VAL A 239 -3.39 -9.00 -34.59
C VAL A 239 -4.44 -7.96 -34.91
N ILE A 240 -5.66 -8.21 -34.44
CA ILE A 240 -6.77 -7.27 -34.52
C ILE A 240 -6.43 -6.09 -33.61
N GLU A 241 -6.39 -4.87 -34.15
CA GLU A 241 -6.09 -3.63 -33.42
C GLU A 241 -7.14 -3.34 -32.33
N HIS A 242 -6.88 -3.80 -31.11
CA HIS A 242 -7.63 -3.40 -29.92
C HIS A 242 -6.68 -2.89 -28.85
N ARG A 243 -6.83 -1.62 -28.47
CA ARG A 243 -6.03 -1.00 -27.40
C ARG A 243 -6.64 -1.33 -26.04
N TYR A 244 -5.91 -2.09 -25.23
CA TYR A 244 -6.30 -2.44 -23.87
C TYR A 244 -5.46 -1.67 -22.84
N PRO A 245 -6.07 -1.17 -21.74
CA PRO A 245 -5.33 -0.53 -20.67
C PRO A 245 -4.45 -1.53 -19.91
N ALA A 246 -3.14 -1.28 -19.88
CA ALA A 246 -2.19 -2.04 -19.08
C ALA A 246 -1.28 -1.13 -18.25
N LYS A 247 -0.91 -1.61 -17.05
CA LYS A 247 0.11 -0.98 -16.22
C LYS A 247 1.07 -2.02 -15.66
N THR A 248 2.36 -1.73 -15.73
CA THR A 248 3.43 -2.52 -15.13
C THR A 248 3.82 -1.91 -13.78
N PHE A 249 3.77 -2.71 -12.72
CA PHE A 249 4.24 -2.39 -11.39
C PHE A 249 5.54 -3.13 -11.13
N GLU A 250 6.57 -2.41 -10.69
CA GLU A 250 7.90 -2.97 -10.47
C GLU A 250 8.36 -2.72 -9.03
N ASN A 251 8.99 -3.72 -8.41
CA ASN A 251 9.66 -3.58 -7.12
C ASN A 251 10.88 -4.51 -7.07
N GLY A 252 12.08 -3.96 -7.33
CA GLY A 252 13.30 -4.74 -7.42
C GLY A 252 13.26 -5.73 -8.58
N ALA A 253 13.36 -7.03 -8.29
CA ALA A 253 13.29 -8.09 -9.30
C ALA A 253 11.85 -8.50 -9.68
N THR A 254 10.84 -8.05 -8.92
CA THR A 254 9.44 -8.42 -9.16
C THR A 254 8.80 -7.44 -10.13
N LYS A 255 8.32 -7.97 -11.27
CA LYS A 255 7.55 -7.22 -12.27
C LYS A 255 6.16 -7.83 -12.43
N LEU A 256 5.15 -6.98 -12.30
CA LEU A 256 3.74 -7.33 -12.42
C LEU A 256 3.10 -6.48 -13.50
N THR A 257 2.57 -7.09 -14.56
CA THR A 257 1.80 -6.39 -15.60
C THR A 257 0.32 -6.71 -15.41
N VAL A 258 -0.49 -5.68 -15.13
CA VAL A 258 -1.94 -5.80 -14.96
C VAL A 258 -2.65 -5.29 -16.20
N VAL A 259 -3.51 -6.14 -16.75
CA VAL A 259 -4.30 -5.88 -17.95
C VAL A 259 -5.78 -5.84 -17.60
N LEU A 260 -6.45 -4.75 -17.96
CA LEU A 260 -7.91 -4.63 -17.83
C LEU A 260 -8.57 -5.06 -19.14
N ALA A 261 -9.31 -6.17 -19.10
CA ALA A 261 -9.98 -6.74 -20.28
C ALA A 261 -11.44 -6.25 -20.44
N ASN A 262 -11.92 -5.45 -19.49
CA ASN A 262 -13.34 -5.09 -19.34
C ASN A 262 -13.92 -4.36 -20.58
N LYS A 263 -15.06 -4.86 -21.07
CA LYS A 263 -15.92 -4.37 -22.17
C LYS A 263 -15.34 -4.41 -23.58
N LEU A 264 -14.56 -5.43 -23.90
CA LEU A 264 -14.02 -5.65 -25.26
C LEU A 264 -14.16 -7.13 -25.67
N GLU A 265 -13.98 -7.44 -26.96
CA GLU A 265 -14.09 -8.81 -27.52
C GLU A 265 -13.26 -9.86 -26.76
N LEU A 266 -12.20 -9.43 -26.07
CA LEU A 266 -11.37 -10.27 -25.19
C LEU A 266 -12.15 -10.86 -24.01
N GLU A 267 -13.03 -10.08 -23.37
CA GLU A 267 -13.91 -10.54 -22.29
C GLU A 267 -14.90 -11.58 -22.83
N LYS A 268 -15.46 -11.37 -24.03
CA LYS A 268 -16.38 -12.32 -24.67
C LYS A 268 -15.69 -13.63 -25.06
N GLN A 269 -14.44 -13.57 -25.52
CA GLN A 269 -13.70 -14.75 -25.97
C GLN A 269 -13.12 -15.56 -24.80
N LEU A 270 -12.62 -14.89 -23.76
CA LEU A 270 -11.94 -15.56 -22.64
C LEU A 270 -12.83 -15.71 -21.40
N GLY A 271 -13.96 -15.00 -21.32
CA GLY A 271 -14.88 -15.03 -20.19
C GLY A 271 -14.33 -14.39 -18.91
N VAL A 272 -13.36 -13.48 -19.02
CA VAL A 272 -12.56 -12.97 -17.89
C VAL A 272 -12.51 -11.45 -17.90
N ASP A 273 -12.60 -10.84 -16.72
CA ASP A 273 -12.63 -9.38 -16.55
C ASP A 273 -11.24 -8.76 -16.43
N LEU A 274 -10.27 -9.53 -15.92
CA LEU A 274 -8.90 -9.11 -15.68
C LEU A 274 -7.91 -10.22 -15.98
N ILE A 275 -6.80 -9.86 -16.60
CA ILE A 275 -5.68 -10.76 -16.88
C ILE A 275 -4.46 -10.20 -16.15
N TYR A 276 -3.81 -11.02 -15.35
CA TYR A 276 -2.54 -10.68 -14.71
C TYR A 276 -1.44 -11.55 -15.28
N VAL A 277 -0.33 -10.92 -15.67
CA VAL A 277 0.90 -11.60 -16.08
C VAL A 277 1.99 -11.32 -15.05
N ASN A 278 2.47 -12.38 -14.41
CA ASN A 278 3.68 -12.37 -13.60
C ASN A 278 4.87 -12.64 -14.50
N GLU A 279 5.61 -11.60 -14.84
CA GLU A 279 6.79 -11.76 -15.70
C GLU A 279 7.94 -12.45 -14.95
N THR A 280 7.96 -12.34 -13.62
CA THR A 280 9.00 -12.98 -12.79
C THR A 280 8.80 -14.50 -12.67
N LEU A 281 7.54 -14.94 -12.60
CA LEU A 281 7.17 -16.35 -12.46
C LEU A 281 6.71 -16.99 -13.77
N ASN A 282 6.71 -16.25 -14.89
CA ASN A 282 6.11 -16.67 -16.16
C ASN A 282 4.70 -17.24 -15.99
N ALA A 283 3.89 -16.64 -15.11
CA ALA A 283 2.56 -17.12 -14.77
C ALA A 283 1.49 -16.14 -15.29
N VAL A 284 0.40 -16.68 -15.84
CA VAL A 284 -0.76 -15.90 -16.26
C VAL A 284 -1.95 -16.34 -15.44
N VAL A 285 -2.66 -15.38 -14.82
CA VAL A 285 -3.87 -15.66 -14.06
C VAL A 285 -5.01 -14.86 -14.65
N PHE A 286 -6.10 -15.59 -14.88
CA PHE A 286 -7.35 -15.05 -15.37
C PHE A 286 -8.32 -14.85 -14.20
N VAL A 287 -8.89 -13.66 -14.07
CA VAL A 287 -9.82 -13.32 -13.00
C VAL A 287 -11.15 -12.90 -13.62
N GLN A 288 -12.22 -13.58 -13.22
CA GLN A 288 -13.60 -13.27 -13.56
C GLN A 288 -14.36 -12.86 -12.29
N TYR A 289 -15.00 -11.70 -12.31
CA TYR A 289 -15.88 -11.27 -11.24
C TYR A 289 -17.30 -11.75 -11.56
N LYS A 290 -17.92 -12.49 -10.64
CA LYS A 290 -19.35 -12.84 -10.77
C LYS A 290 -20.20 -11.59 -10.52
N THR A 291 -21.02 -11.22 -11.50
CA THR A 291 -22.26 -10.45 -11.32
C THR A 291 -23.27 -11.22 -10.48
#